data_AF-A0AA89AUR6-F1
#
_entry.id   AF-A0AA89AUR6-F1
#
_cell.length_a   1.000
_cell.length_b   1.000
_cell.length_c   1.000
_cell.angle_alpha   90.00
_cell.angle_beta   90.00
_cell.angle_gamma   90.00
#
_symmetry.space_group_name_H-M   'P 1'
#
loop_
_entity.id
_entity.type
_entity.pdbx_description
1 polymer ?
#
loop_
_entity_poly.entity_id
_entity_poly.type
_entity_poly.pdbx_seq_one_letter_code
_entity_poly.pdbx_strand_id
1 'polypeptide(L)'
;MKKQAGSSMSSSLAFFFAVLTLISIVEGQSCRPSGRIRGRKPPPGQCSNQNDSDCYDTPVIALSTGWFNNRSRCLDFITIFGNGRSVRAKVVDECDSTMGCDSDHDFQPPCPNNIVDASRAVWKALGVPKNDWGELDIFWSDV
;
A
#
# COMPACT_ATOMS: atom_id res chain seq x y z
N MET A 1 35.88 -39.25 -52.79
CA MET A 1 35.00 -39.71 -51.68
C MET A 1 35.42 -38.95 -50.42
N LYS A 2 34.61 -37.97 -49.94
CA LYS A 2 33.88 -37.95 -48.64
C LYS A 2 34.76 -38.30 -47.42
N LYS A 3 34.85 -37.56 -46.30
CA LYS A 3 34.17 -36.37 -45.76
C LYS A 3 34.95 -35.91 -44.50
N GLN A 4 34.95 -34.58 -44.30
CA GLN A 4 34.77 -33.79 -43.07
C GLN A 4 35.68 -33.88 -41.85
N ALA A 5 36.17 -32.69 -41.48
CA ALA A 5 36.68 -32.28 -40.19
C ALA A 5 35.59 -32.31 -39.12
N GLY A 6 35.85 -32.98 -37.99
CA GLY A 6 35.03 -32.91 -36.79
C GLY A 6 35.40 -31.67 -35.97
N SER A 7 34.54 -30.66 -35.97
CA SER A 7 34.70 -29.47 -35.16
C SER A 7 34.21 -29.73 -33.72
N SER A 8 35.12 -29.54 -32.77
CA SER A 8 34.83 -29.47 -31.33
C SER A 8 33.99 -28.22 -31.07
N MET A 9 32.67 -28.34 -31.09
CA MET A 9 31.72 -27.24 -30.81
C MET A 9 30.67 -27.60 -29.75
N SER A 10 30.94 -28.59 -28.91
CA SER A 10 29.93 -29.13 -27.98
C SER A 10 29.98 -28.53 -26.58
N SER A 11 31.17 -28.14 -26.08
CA SER A 11 31.33 -27.72 -24.68
C SER A 11 30.86 -26.29 -24.38
N SER A 12 31.02 -25.35 -25.33
CA SER A 12 30.69 -23.93 -25.09
C SER A 12 29.19 -23.68 -25.09
N LEU A 13 28.41 -24.38 -25.92
CA LEU A 13 26.95 -24.24 -25.93
C LEU A 13 26.32 -24.71 -24.61
N ALA A 14 26.80 -25.81 -24.04
CA ALA A 14 26.29 -26.33 -22.77
C ALA A 14 26.49 -25.34 -21.61
N PHE A 15 27.64 -24.65 -21.59
CA PHE A 15 27.93 -23.60 -20.59
C PHE A 15 27.00 -22.39 -20.74
N PHE A 16 26.73 -21.96 -21.98
CA PHE A 16 25.79 -20.87 -22.25
C PHE A 16 24.36 -21.22 -21.82
N PHE A 17 23.89 -22.44 -22.09
CA PHE A 17 22.58 -22.90 -21.62
C PHE A 17 22.52 -22.97 -20.09
N ALA A 18 23.58 -23.44 -19.42
CA ALA A 18 23.66 -23.48 -17.96
C ALA A 18 23.60 -22.06 -17.34
N VAL A 19 24.33 -21.09 -17.90
CA VAL A 19 24.28 -19.68 -17.46
C VAL A 19 22.90 -19.08 -17.71
N LEU A 20 22.27 -19.33 -18.87
CA LEU A 20 20.91 -18.86 -19.16
C LEU A 20 19.87 -19.41 -18.18
N THR A 21 19.97 -20.69 -17.80
CA THR A 21 19.06 -21.28 -16.79
C THR A 21 19.28 -20.75 -15.38
N LEU A 22 20.51 -20.35 -15.02
CA LEU A 22 20.81 -19.76 -13.71
C LEU A 22 20.26 -18.33 -13.57
N ILE A 23 20.14 -17.57 -14.67
CA ILE A 23 19.59 -16.20 -14.66
C ILE A 23 18.07 -16.22 -14.40
N SER A 24 17.37 -17.28 -14.79
CA SER A 24 15.90 -17.38 -14.63
C SER A 24 15.44 -17.72 -13.21
N ILE A 25 16.35 -18.07 -12.28
CA ILE A 25 15.99 -18.49 -10.91
C ILE A 25 15.84 -17.31 -9.94
N VAL A 26 15.92 -16.06 -10.42
CA VAL A 26 15.55 -14.90 -9.60
C VAL A 26 14.03 -14.72 -9.67
N GLU A 27 13.32 -15.61 -8.98
CA GLU A 27 12.00 -15.26 -8.46
C GLU A 27 12.25 -14.20 -7.38
N GLY A 28 12.04 -12.93 -7.73
CA GLY A 28 12.11 -11.85 -6.74
C GLY A 28 11.18 -12.19 -5.59
N GLN A 29 11.73 -12.34 -4.38
CA GLN A 29 10.91 -12.61 -3.19
C GLN A 29 9.83 -11.53 -3.08
N SER A 30 8.56 -11.93 -3.21
CA SER A 30 7.43 -11.03 -3.02
C SER A 30 7.36 -10.65 -1.54
N CYS A 31 7.55 -9.37 -1.23
CA CYS A 31 7.45 -8.85 0.13
C CYS A 31 5.98 -8.76 0.56
N ARG A 32 5.68 -9.14 1.81
CA ARG A 32 4.33 -8.97 2.38
C ARG A 32 4.08 -7.49 2.72
N PRO A 33 2.95 -6.89 2.30
CA PRO A 33 2.62 -5.51 2.65
C PRO A 33 2.50 -5.31 4.16
N SER A 34 2.83 -4.10 4.63
CA SER A 34 2.66 -3.73 6.05
C SER A 34 1.19 -3.69 6.44
N GLY A 35 0.31 -3.33 5.50
CA GLY A 35 -1.13 -3.34 5.68
C GLY A 35 -1.88 -2.84 4.47
N ARG A 36 -3.08 -2.31 4.70
CA ARG A 36 -3.96 -1.79 3.65
C ARG A 36 -4.32 -0.34 3.91
N ILE A 37 -4.47 0.43 2.84
CA ILE A 37 -5.05 1.76 2.87
C ILE A 37 -6.51 1.69 2.43
N ARG A 38 -7.40 2.41 3.13
CA ARG A 38 -8.80 2.58 2.74
C ARG A 38 -9.16 4.07 2.70
N GLY A 39 -10.28 4.40 2.08
CA GLY A 39 -10.77 5.79 2.05
C GLY A 39 -11.43 6.19 3.38
N ARG A 40 -11.00 7.32 3.95
CA ARG A 40 -11.61 7.89 5.16
C ARG A 40 -13.05 8.27 4.88
N LYS A 41 -13.99 7.61 5.57
CA LYS A 41 -15.38 8.03 5.59
C LYS A 41 -15.48 9.29 6.44
N PRO A 42 -15.94 10.43 5.91
CA PRO A 42 -16.10 11.61 6.72
C PRO A 42 -17.23 11.42 7.76
N PRO A 43 -17.17 12.10 8.91
CA PRO A 43 -18.26 12.12 9.86
C PRO A 43 -19.58 12.56 9.20
N PRO A 44 -20.73 11.97 9.56
CA PRO A 44 -22.02 12.37 9.02
C PRO A 44 -22.24 13.89 9.15
N GLY A 45 -22.59 14.55 8.05
CA GLY A 45 -22.87 16.00 8.02
C GLY A 45 -21.66 16.92 7.93
N GLN A 46 -20.41 16.43 8.05
CA GLN A 46 -19.21 17.27 7.89
C GLN A 46 -18.72 17.40 6.44
N CYS A 47 -19.25 16.59 5.52
CA CYS A 47 -18.98 16.69 4.08
C CYS A 47 -20.30 16.62 3.31
N SER A 48 -20.99 17.75 3.16
CA SER A 48 -22.24 17.84 2.40
C SER A 48 -22.00 17.79 0.89
N ASN A 49 -22.80 16.97 0.21
CA ASN A 49 -22.74 16.59 -1.20
C ASN A 49 -22.98 17.74 -2.21
N GLN A 50 -22.13 18.77 -2.29
CA GLN A 50 -22.29 19.71 -3.41
C GLN A 50 -21.04 20.35 -4.00
N ASN A 51 -19.89 20.30 -3.33
CA ASN A 51 -18.62 20.54 -3.98
C ASN A 51 -17.63 19.51 -3.46
N ASP A 52 -17.16 18.64 -4.34
CA ASP A 52 -16.22 17.54 -4.07
C ASP A 52 -14.81 18.05 -3.64
N SER A 53 -14.68 19.32 -3.24
CA SER A 53 -13.42 20.02 -3.00
C SER A 53 -12.98 20.07 -1.53
N ASP A 54 -13.90 20.07 -0.56
CA ASP A 54 -13.56 20.63 0.77
C ASP A 54 -13.26 19.63 1.88
N CYS A 55 -13.35 18.32 1.63
CA CYS A 55 -12.88 17.34 2.62
C CYS A 55 -11.40 17.00 2.38
N TYR A 56 -10.58 17.97 2.81
CA TYR A 56 -9.14 18.00 2.99
C TYR A 56 -8.30 17.61 1.75
N ASP A 57 -7.82 18.63 1.03
CA ASP A 57 -6.70 18.54 0.08
C ASP A 57 -5.35 18.29 0.78
N THR A 58 -5.33 18.17 2.11
CA THR A 58 -4.14 17.80 2.89
C THR A 58 -4.01 16.29 3.05
N PRO A 59 -2.81 15.71 2.84
CA PRO A 59 -2.55 14.30 3.13
C PRO A 59 -2.61 14.03 4.64
N VAL A 60 -3.74 13.49 5.10
CA VAL A 60 -3.98 13.13 6.49
C VAL A 60 -4.54 11.72 6.59
N ILE A 61 -4.25 11.05 7.69
CA ILE A 61 -4.63 9.65 7.92
C ILE A 61 -5.07 9.39 9.37
N ALA A 62 -5.82 8.31 9.56
CA ALA A 62 -6.00 7.63 10.83
C ALA A 62 -5.28 6.28 10.81
N LEU A 63 -4.74 5.86 11.96
CA LEU A 63 -4.07 4.57 12.10
C LEU A 63 -4.90 3.63 12.98
N SER A 64 -4.92 2.33 12.67
CA SER A 64 -5.46 1.32 13.59
C SER A 64 -4.88 1.48 15.00
N THR A 65 -5.67 1.22 16.04
CA THR A 65 -5.31 1.42 17.47
C THR A 65 -3.87 1.05 17.83
N GLY A 66 -3.43 -0.15 17.46
CA GLY A 66 -2.06 -0.62 17.76
C GLY A 66 -0.96 0.22 17.10
N TRP A 67 -1.20 0.74 15.89
CA TRP A 67 -0.27 1.63 15.19
C TRP A 67 -0.41 3.08 15.66
N PHE A 68 -1.61 3.53 16.02
CA PHE A 68 -1.81 4.85 16.61
C PHE A 68 -1.09 5.00 17.97
N ASN A 69 -0.93 3.88 18.68
CA ASN A 69 -0.07 3.72 19.85
C ASN A 69 -0.38 4.75 20.96
N ASN A 70 -1.62 4.75 21.45
CA ASN A 70 -2.08 5.68 22.51
C ASN A 70 -1.73 7.14 22.21
N ARG A 71 -2.00 7.59 20.97
CA ARG A 71 -1.68 8.93 20.46
C ARG A 71 -0.18 9.25 20.34
N SER A 72 0.73 8.30 20.55
CA SER A 72 2.17 8.60 20.45
C SER A 72 2.58 9.06 19.06
N ARG A 73 1.89 8.58 18.01
CA ARG A 73 2.09 8.98 16.61
C ARG A 73 1.18 10.14 16.19
N CYS A 74 0.36 10.68 17.09
CA CYS A 74 -0.58 11.75 16.73
C CYS A 74 0.20 13.01 16.32
N LEU A 75 -0.21 13.60 15.20
CA LEU A 75 0.44 14.74 14.56
C LEU A 75 1.82 14.49 13.96
N ASP A 76 2.34 13.27 14.07
CA ASP A 76 3.55 12.85 13.35
C ASP A 76 3.24 12.58 11.87
N PHE A 77 4.30 12.56 11.08
CA PHE A 77 4.25 12.24 9.67
C PHE A 77 4.81 10.85 9.43
N ILE A 78 4.08 10.04 8.66
CA ILE A 78 4.59 8.78 8.13
C ILE A 78 4.66 8.85 6.61
N THR A 79 5.49 8.00 6.01
CA THR A 79 5.54 7.80 4.57
C THR A 79 4.74 6.56 4.20
N ILE A 80 3.79 6.70 3.28
CA ILE A 80 2.98 5.61 2.74
C ILE A 80 3.47 5.30 1.34
N PHE A 81 3.68 4.02 1.04
CA PHE A 81 4.10 3.50 -0.26
C PHE A 81 3.00 2.62 -0.84
N GLY A 82 2.58 2.91 -2.07
CA GLY A 82 1.54 2.17 -2.77
C GLY A 82 1.44 2.60 -4.24
N ASN A 83 0.98 1.71 -5.11
CA ASN A 83 0.83 1.98 -6.54
C ASN A 83 2.13 2.54 -7.20
N GLY A 84 3.30 2.05 -6.76
CA GLY A 84 4.60 2.52 -7.24
C GLY A 84 4.97 3.95 -6.85
N ARG A 85 4.20 4.59 -5.97
CA ARG A 85 4.41 5.96 -5.50
C ARG A 85 4.50 6.01 -3.98
N SER A 86 4.85 7.18 -3.46
CA SER A 86 4.88 7.45 -2.02
C SER A 86 4.31 8.81 -1.69
N VAL A 87 3.76 8.95 -0.48
CA VAL A 87 3.24 10.21 0.05
C VAL A 87 3.52 10.30 1.55
N ARG A 88 3.98 11.47 2.00
CA ARG A 88 4.02 11.81 3.43
C ARG A 88 2.64 12.29 3.87
N ALA A 89 2.12 11.71 4.93
CA ALA A 89 0.81 12.07 5.47
C ALA A 89 0.87 12.25 6.99
N LYS A 90 0.07 13.18 7.49
CA LYS A 90 -0.02 13.48 8.93
C LYS A 90 -1.04 12.56 9.60
N VAL A 91 -0.65 11.93 10.69
CA VAL A 91 -1.58 11.17 11.54
C VAL A 91 -2.43 12.17 12.33
N VAL A 92 -3.74 12.10 12.18
CA VAL A 92 -4.67 13.05 12.83
C VAL A 92 -5.73 12.36 13.67
N ASP A 93 -5.85 11.04 13.58
CA ASP A 93 -6.94 10.31 14.21
C ASP A 93 -6.59 8.84 14.44
N GLU A 94 -7.44 8.17 15.21
CA GLU A 94 -7.41 6.73 15.44
C GLU A 94 -8.51 6.04 14.63
N CYS A 95 -8.16 4.92 14.01
CA CYS A 95 -9.14 3.96 13.50
C CYS A 95 -9.35 2.91 14.60
N ASP A 96 -10.37 3.09 15.43
CA ASP A 96 -10.59 2.25 16.61
C ASP A 96 -10.84 0.79 16.19
N SER A 97 -9.94 -0.10 16.63
CA SER A 97 -9.97 -1.54 16.34
C SER A 97 -10.48 -2.39 17.50
N THR A 98 -10.99 -1.74 18.55
CA THR A 98 -11.42 -2.36 19.81
C THR A 98 -12.93 -2.26 20.02
N MET A 99 -13.55 -1.18 19.55
CA MET A 99 -14.97 -0.87 19.73
C MET A 99 -15.68 -0.63 18.39
N GLY A 100 -16.99 -0.83 18.38
CA GLY A 100 -17.85 -0.77 17.20
C GLY A 100 -19.13 -1.58 17.42
N CYS A 101 -19.99 -1.65 16.41
CA CYS A 101 -21.29 -2.33 16.45
C CYS A 101 -22.24 -1.78 17.53
N ASP A 102 -22.12 -0.51 17.89
CA ASP A 102 -22.95 0.19 18.85
C ASP A 102 -23.52 1.50 18.24
N SER A 103 -24.35 2.21 19.01
CA SER A 103 -24.98 3.44 18.55
C SER A 103 -24.00 4.58 18.28
N ASP A 104 -22.88 4.61 19.01
CA ASP A 104 -21.92 5.70 18.94
C ASP A 104 -21.03 5.58 17.70
N HIS A 105 -20.91 4.36 17.15
CA HIS A 105 -20.16 4.04 15.94
C HIS A 105 -21.06 3.80 14.70
N ASP A 106 -22.32 4.27 14.71
CA ASP A 106 -23.31 4.01 13.65
C ASP A 106 -23.48 2.51 13.31
N PHE A 107 -23.31 1.64 14.30
CA PHE A 107 -23.28 0.18 14.16
C PHE A 107 -22.22 -0.34 13.17
N GLN A 108 -21.22 0.47 12.82
CA GLN A 108 -20.09 0.05 12.01
C GLN A 108 -19.19 -0.89 12.82
N PRO A 109 -18.64 -1.96 12.22
CA PRO A 109 -17.75 -2.86 12.93
C PRO A 109 -16.44 -2.16 13.31
N PRO A 110 -15.73 -2.68 14.32
CA PRO A 110 -14.39 -2.20 14.65
C PRO A 110 -13.46 -2.20 13.45
N CYS A 111 -12.53 -1.24 13.41
CA CYS A 111 -11.51 -1.16 12.40
C CYS A 111 -10.59 -2.41 12.44
N PRO A 112 -10.16 -2.95 11.30
CA PRO A 112 -9.11 -3.96 11.30
C PRO A 112 -7.81 -3.38 11.87
N ASN A 113 -6.94 -4.23 12.41
CA ASN A 113 -5.72 -3.83 13.12
C ASN A 113 -4.54 -3.45 12.21
N ASN A 114 -4.70 -3.51 10.89
CA ASN A 114 -3.65 -3.28 9.89
C ASN A 114 -4.06 -2.27 8.81
N ILE A 115 -4.76 -1.20 9.22
CA ILE A 115 -5.37 -0.20 8.33
C ILE A 115 -4.72 1.17 8.51
N VAL A 116 -4.49 1.82 7.37
CA VAL A 116 -4.32 3.27 7.25
C VAL A 116 -5.59 3.82 6.62
N ASP A 117 -6.37 4.58 7.39
CA ASP A 117 -7.60 5.19 6.89
C ASP A 117 -7.30 6.60 6.37
N ALA A 118 -7.38 6.80 5.06
CA ALA A 118 -6.67 7.90 4.40
C ALA A 118 -7.58 8.90 3.69
N SER A 119 -7.17 10.17 3.74
CA SER A 119 -7.86 11.23 3.01
C SER A 119 -7.77 11.07 1.50
N ARG A 120 -8.67 11.75 0.79
CA ARG A 120 -8.70 11.86 -0.67
C ARG A 120 -7.36 12.33 -1.24
N ALA A 121 -6.66 13.24 -0.55
CA ALA A 121 -5.36 13.75 -0.97
C ALA A 121 -4.27 12.67 -0.99
N VAL A 122 -4.28 11.74 -0.02
CA VAL A 122 -3.34 10.61 0.02
C VAL A 122 -3.54 9.71 -1.20
N TRP A 123 -4.78 9.33 -1.51
CA TRP A 123 -5.10 8.51 -2.68
C TRP A 123 -4.72 9.18 -4.01
N LYS A 124 -5.00 10.49 -4.15
CA LYS A 124 -4.56 11.30 -5.30
C LYS A 124 -3.02 11.30 -5.42
N ALA A 125 -2.29 11.48 -4.33
CA ALA A 125 -0.83 11.50 -4.33
C ALA A 125 -0.21 10.14 -4.70
N LEU A 126 -0.82 9.05 -4.26
CA LEU A 126 -0.48 7.69 -4.69
C LEU A 126 -0.87 7.40 -6.16
N GLY A 127 -1.53 8.34 -6.84
CA GLY A 127 -1.84 8.24 -8.27
C GLY A 127 -2.81 7.11 -8.60
N VAL A 128 -3.62 6.67 -7.63
CA VAL A 128 -4.64 5.63 -7.86
C VAL A 128 -5.86 6.28 -8.53
N PRO A 129 -6.36 5.76 -9.66
CA PRO A 129 -7.57 6.27 -10.29
C PRO A 129 -8.77 6.21 -9.33
N LYS A 130 -9.64 7.24 -9.31
CA LYS A 130 -10.79 7.33 -8.39
C LYS A 130 -11.71 6.09 -8.42
N ASN A 131 -11.82 5.44 -9.58
CA ASN A 131 -12.64 4.23 -9.75
C ASN A 131 -12.06 3.01 -9.07
N ASP A 132 -10.76 3.02 -8.76
CA ASP A 132 -10.04 1.94 -8.10
C ASP A 132 -9.83 2.22 -6.60
N TRP A 133 -10.50 3.25 -6.07
CA TRP A 133 -10.45 3.56 -4.65
C TRP A 133 -11.34 2.59 -3.87
N GLY A 134 -10.80 2.06 -2.79
CA GLY A 134 -11.50 1.12 -1.92
C GLY A 134 -10.53 0.59 -0.90
N GLU A 135 -9.72 -0.39 -1.33
CA GLU A 135 -8.59 -0.91 -0.57
C GLU A 135 -7.38 -1.10 -1.48
N LEU A 136 -6.19 -0.82 -0.96
CA LEU A 136 -4.93 -1.06 -1.65
C LEU A 136 -3.91 -1.57 -0.62
N ASP A 137 -3.14 -2.60 -0.99
CA ASP A 137 -2.01 -3.05 -0.18
C ASP A 137 -0.90 -2.00 -0.21
N ILE A 138 -0.38 -1.65 0.97
CA ILE A 138 0.63 -0.62 1.16
C ILE A 138 1.74 -1.06 2.11
N PHE A 139 2.84 -0.34 2.02
CA PHE A 139 3.85 -0.27 3.07
C PHE A 139 3.80 1.12 3.71
N TRP A 140 4.23 1.22 4.95
CA TRP A 140 4.43 2.52 5.58
C TRP A 140 5.61 2.49 6.55
N SER A 141 6.20 3.66 6.79
CA SER A 141 7.31 3.86 7.72
C SER A 141 7.20 5.19 8.45
N ASP A 142 7.75 5.24 9.66
CA ASP A 142 7.92 6.48 10.45
C ASP A 142 9.02 7.42 9.86
N VAL A 143 9.73 6.97 8.82
CA VAL A 143 10.79 7.69 8.08
C VAL A 143 10.33 8.14 6.70
#